data_AF-A0A956QUY7-F1
#
_entry.id   AF-A0A956QUY7-F1
#
_cell.length_a   1.000
_cell.length_b   1.000
_cell.length_c   1.000
_cell.angle_alpha   90.00
_cell.angle_beta   90.00
_cell.angle_gamma   90.00
#
_symmetry.space_group_name_H-M   'P 1'
#
loop_
_entity.id
_entity.type
_entity.pdbx_description
1 polymer ?
#
loop_
_entity_poly.entity_id
_entity_poly.type
_entity_poly.pdbx_seq_one_letter_code
_entity_poly.pdbx_strand_id
1 'polypeptide(L)'
;RPWKRGRTQLLKQIADAQKANVDLQRKLEQGSQQLQGEVLELELEEQLKSAFPFDQIDAVAKGVNGADVHQTVVTRAGAKCGLIVWETKNAKNWSNAWVQKLKDDQQAAGAEIAVLVTTVFPGNGQDTFAQHDGIWLVRPSTVTPVAQALRAILAESQKQKVISAGRNEKAEALYDYLCSPQFAQKIRGVIDAYDAMKADLEAEKKAMARLWKKREGQLERITSNIVGMAGELQGISHESLAQLDSIAAFPLAEEEEIE
;
A
#
# COMPACT_ATOMS: atom_id res chain seq x y z
N ARG A 1 -32.25 16.18 57.79
CA ARG A 1 -32.98 16.89 56.70
C ARG A 1 -32.83 16.07 55.40
N PRO A 2 -33.95 15.65 54.77
CA PRO A 2 -33.98 14.78 53.58
C PRO A 2 -33.09 15.28 52.42
N TRP A 3 -32.98 16.60 52.27
CA TRP A 3 -32.19 17.28 51.24
C TRP A 3 -30.68 16.97 51.24
N LYS A 4 -30.07 16.66 52.39
CA LYS A 4 -28.64 16.28 52.42
C LYS A 4 -28.42 14.88 51.82
N ARG A 5 -29.35 13.93 52.05
CA ARG A 5 -29.27 12.57 51.49
C ARG A 5 -29.47 12.57 49.98
N GLY A 6 -30.44 13.35 49.47
CA GLY A 6 -30.66 13.51 48.02
C GLY A 6 -29.44 14.09 47.30
N ARG A 7 -28.78 15.10 47.88
CA ARG A 7 -27.56 15.68 47.31
C ARG A 7 -26.38 14.70 47.29
N THR A 8 -26.19 13.93 48.36
CA THR A 8 -25.14 12.89 48.40
C THR A 8 -25.40 11.78 47.39
N GLN A 9 -26.67 11.38 47.20
CA GLN A 9 -27.04 10.36 46.22
C GLN A 9 -26.84 10.85 44.77
N LEU A 10 -27.19 12.10 44.48
CA LEU A 10 -26.93 12.74 43.17
C LEU A 10 -25.42 12.87 42.89
N LEU A 11 -24.62 13.30 43.87
CA LEU A 11 -23.16 13.40 43.72
C LEU A 11 -22.53 12.02 43.44
N LYS A 12 -23.02 10.96 44.10
CA LYS A 12 -22.57 9.60 43.85
C LYS A 12 -22.96 9.13 42.45
N GLN A 13 -24.19 9.40 42.00
CA GLN A 13 -24.63 9.08 40.64
C GLN A 13 -23.81 9.80 39.56
N ILE A 14 -23.46 11.08 39.77
CA ILE A 14 -22.60 11.83 38.85
C ILE A 14 -21.20 11.20 38.79
N ALA A 15 -20.63 10.85 39.95
CA ALA A 15 -19.30 10.22 40.00
C ALA A 15 -19.29 8.84 39.34
N ASP A 16 -20.30 8.01 39.59
CA ASP A 16 -20.44 6.68 38.98
C ASP A 16 -20.66 6.78 37.46
N ALA A 17 -21.46 7.75 37.00
CA ALA A 17 -21.66 8.03 35.57
C ALA A 17 -20.39 8.56 34.88
N GLN A 18 -19.62 9.42 35.55
CA GLN A 18 -18.33 9.89 35.04
C GLN A 18 -17.32 8.75 34.91
N LYS A 19 -17.25 7.87 35.93
CA LYS A 19 -16.37 6.69 35.88
C LYS A 19 -16.77 5.73 34.75
N ALA A 20 -18.07 5.46 34.60
CA ALA A 20 -18.59 4.63 33.51
C ALA A 20 -18.27 5.23 32.13
N ASN A 21 -18.36 6.55 31.96
CA ASN A 21 -17.97 7.22 30.72
C ASN A 21 -16.48 7.07 30.40
N VAL A 22 -15.60 7.23 31.40
CA VAL A 22 -14.15 7.04 31.20
C VAL A 22 -13.84 5.59 30.82
N ASP A 23 -14.46 4.61 31.50
CA ASP A 23 -14.26 3.20 31.20
C ASP A 23 -14.78 2.82 29.81
N LEU A 24 -15.91 3.40 29.38
CA LEU A 24 -16.45 3.24 28.04
C LEU A 24 -15.54 3.85 26.97
N GLN A 25 -15.04 5.07 27.19
CA GLN A 25 -14.07 5.72 26.31
C GLN A 25 -12.82 4.86 26.13
N ARG A 26 -12.29 4.30 27.22
CA ARG A 26 -11.10 3.44 27.18
C ARG A 26 -11.34 2.16 26.37
N LYS A 27 -12.50 1.53 26.53
CA LYS A 27 -12.90 0.33 25.75
C LYS A 27 -13.09 0.66 24.27
N LEU A 28 -13.67 1.81 23.95
CA LEU A 28 -13.84 2.27 22.57
C LEU A 28 -12.49 2.55 21.91
N GLU A 29 -11.57 3.25 22.60
CA GLU A 29 -10.22 3.49 22.11
C GLU A 29 -9.45 2.19 21.87
N GLN A 30 -9.54 1.23 22.80
CA GLN A 30 -8.90 -0.07 22.67
C GLN A 30 -9.47 -0.86 21.47
N GLY A 31 -10.80 -0.90 21.31
CA GLY A 31 -11.43 -1.55 20.16
C GLY A 31 -11.06 -0.90 18.83
N SER A 32 -10.98 0.44 18.79
CA SER A 32 -10.55 1.19 17.61
C SER A 32 -9.08 0.90 17.25
N GLN A 33 -8.19 0.81 18.24
CA GLN A 33 -6.78 0.55 17.99
C GLN A 33 -6.56 -0.89 17.48
N GLN A 34 -7.31 -1.85 18.02
CA GLN A 34 -7.25 -3.23 17.55
C GLN A 34 -7.75 -3.34 16.10
N LEU A 35 -8.90 -2.72 15.79
CA LEU A 35 -9.42 -2.69 14.43
C LEU A 35 -8.42 -2.06 13.45
N GLN A 36 -7.76 -0.98 13.84
CA GLN A 36 -6.74 -0.34 13.00
C GLN A 36 -5.50 -1.21 12.79
N GLY A 37 -5.10 -2.04 13.76
CA GLY A 37 -4.02 -3.01 13.59
C GLY A 37 -4.39 -4.07 12.57
N GLU A 38 -5.59 -4.65 12.73
CA GLU A 38 -6.11 -5.69 11.83
C GLU A 38 -6.27 -5.18 10.38
N VAL A 39 -6.70 -3.93 10.21
CA VAL A 39 -6.77 -3.29 8.88
C VAL A 39 -5.38 -3.14 8.27
N LEU A 40 -4.38 -2.73 9.05
CA LEU A 40 -3.01 -2.55 8.55
C LEU A 40 -2.39 -3.88 8.09
N GLU A 41 -2.66 -4.97 8.81
CA GLU A 41 -2.25 -6.34 8.43
C GLU A 41 -2.88 -6.76 7.09
N LEU A 42 -4.19 -6.57 6.95
CA LEU A 42 -4.92 -6.89 5.72
C LEU A 42 -4.45 -6.04 4.53
N GLU A 43 -4.25 -4.74 4.75
CA GLU A 43 -3.74 -3.81 3.73
C GLU A 43 -2.33 -4.22 3.26
N LEU A 44 -1.45 -4.63 4.19
CA LEU A 44 -0.12 -5.12 3.86
C LEU A 44 -0.20 -6.36 2.95
N GLU A 45 -1.01 -7.34 3.33
CA GLU A 45 -1.18 -8.57 2.57
C GLU A 45 -1.71 -8.29 1.15
N GLU A 46 -2.76 -7.47 1.04
CA GLU A 46 -3.36 -7.09 -0.24
C GLU A 46 -2.37 -6.32 -1.13
N GLN A 47 -1.65 -5.35 -0.56
CA GLN A 47 -0.63 -4.59 -1.28
C GLN A 47 0.47 -5.48 -1.84
N LEU A 48 0.99 -6.43 -1.04
CA LEU A 48 2.04 -7.34 -1.47
C LEU A 48 1.53 -8.30 -2.56
N LYS A 49 0.33 -8.87 -2.40
CA LYS A 49 -0.28 -9.75 -3.42
C LYS A 49 -0.52 -9.04 -4.74
N SER A 50 -1.04 -7.82 -4.69
CA SER A 50 -1.29 -7.02 -5.89
C SER A 50 0.01 -6.61 -6.59
N ALA A 51 1.03 -6.18 -5.83
CA ALA A 51 2.29 -5.74 -6.41
C ALA A 51 3.15 -6.90 -6.95
N PHE A 52 3.08 -8.09 -6.33
CA PHE A 52 3.96 -9.22 -6.61
C PHE A 52 3.18 -10.51 -6.86
N PRO A 53 2.45 -10.62 -7.99
CA PRO A 53 1.53 -11.73 -8.24
C PRO A 53 2.21 -13.11 -8.41
N PHE A 54 3.54 -13.13 -8.58
CA PHE A 54 4.30 -14.38 -8.67
C PHE A 54 4.78 -14.88 -7.29
N ASP A 55 4.88 -13.99 -6.32
CA ASP A 55 5.35 -14.35 -4.98
C ASP A 55 4.26 -15.13 -4.24
N GLN A 56 4.69 -15.97 -3.29
CA GLN A 56 3.77 -16.62 -2.36
C GLN A 56 3.67 -15.76 -1.11
N ILE A 57 2.47 -15.22 -0.85
CA ILE A 57 2.17 -14.33 0.29
C ILE A 57 1.25 -15.08 1.25
N ASP A 58 1.78 -15.50 2.40
CA ASP A 58 1.08 -16.28 3.41
C ASP A 58 0.90 -15.44 4.68
N ALA A 59 -0.35 -15.17 5.10
CA ALA A 59 -0.64 -14.56 6.39
C ALA A 59 -0.45 -15.58 7.52
N VAL A 60 0.15 -15.17 8.64
CA VAL A 60 0.29 -16.02 9.82
C VAL A 60 -0.96 -15.88 10.68
N ALA A 61 -1.59 -17.01 11.01
CA ALA A 61 -2.85 -17.01 11.74
C ALA A 61 -2.71 -16.42 13.15
N LYS A 62 -3.71 -15.67 13.59
CA LYS A 62 -3.78 -15.11 14.95
C LYS A 62 -3.60 -16.21 16.00
N GLY A 63 -2.65 -16.00 16.92
CA GLY A 63 -2.33 -16.94 18.01
C GLY A 63 -1.24 -17.95 17.68
N VAL A 64 -0.73 -17.97 16.44
CA VAL A 64 0.51 -18.64 16.08
C VAL A 64 1.67 -17.66 16.30
N ASN A 65 2.78 -18.14 16.85
CA ASN A 65 4.00 -17.33 16.94
C ASN A 65 4.59 -17.16 15.53
N GLY A 66 4.77 -15.91 15.12
CA GLY A 66 5.35 -15.53 13.83
C GLY A 66 5.03 -14.07 13.51
N ALA A 67 5.69 -13.56 12.48
CA ALA A 67 5.40 -12.24 11.91
C ALA A 67 4.08 -12.28 11.13
N ASP A 68 3.41 -11.14 10.98
CA ASP A 68 2.06 -11.07 10.38
C ASP A 68 1.98 -11.67 8.96
N VAL A 69 2.97 -11.42 8.10
CA VAL A 69 2.99 -11.88 6.71
C VAL A 69 4.34 -12.47 6.31
N HIS A 70 4.30 -13.63 5.67
CA HIS A 70 5.45 -14.28 5.04
C HIS A 70 5.38 -14.12 3.52
N GLN A 71 6.42 -13.53 2.93
CA GLN A 71 6.56 -13.37 1.49
C GLN A 71 7.71 -14.25 0.98
N THR A 72 7.39 -15.37 0.35
CA THR A 72 8.37 -16.12 -0.42
C THR A 72 8.52 -15.46 -1.79
N VAL A 73 9.71 -14.92 -2.05
CA VAL A 73 10.03 -14.27 -3.32
C VAL A 73 10.18 -15.32 -4.41
N VAL A 74 9.44 -15.17 -5.50
CA VAL A 74 9.49 -16.09 -6.64
C VAL A 74 9.70 -15.30 -7.93
N THR A 75 10.66 -15.74 -8.74
CA THR A 75 10.88 -15.15 -10.06
C THR A 75 9.75 -15.51 -11.03
N ARG A 76 9.64 -14.78 -12.14
CA ARG A 76 8.73 -15.13 -13.26
C ARG A 76 8.96 -16.55 -13.81
N ALA A 77 10.18 -17.08 -13.66
CA ALA A 77 10.53 -18.43 -14.08
C ALA A 77 10.14 -19.51 -13.04
N GLY A 78 9.51 -19.13 -11.93
CA GLY A 78 9.09 -20.05 -10.86
C GLY A 78 10.18 -20.41 -9.84
N ALA A 79 11.40 -19.86 -9.98
CA ALA A 79 12.46 -20.11 -9.01
C ALA A 79 12.19 -19.35 -7.70
N LYS A 80 12.22 -20.07 -6.57
CA LYS A 80 12.13 -19.49 -5.21
C LYS A 80 13.45 -18.84 -4.83
N CYS A 81 13.40 -17.60 -4.34
CA CYS A 81 14.58 -16.80 -4.11
C CYS A 81 14.92 -16.52 -2.64
N GLY A 82 13.96 -16.64 -1.76
CA GLY A 82 14.15 -16.36 -0.33
C GLY A 82 12.83 -15.95 0.29
N LEU A 83 12.87 -15.71 1.59
CA LEU A 83 11.72 -15.40 2.43
C LEU A 83 11.94 -14.04 3.11
N ILE A 84 10.94 -13.19 3.00
CA ILE A 84 10.84 -11.93 3.74
C ILE A 84 9.72 -12.09 4.77
N VAL A 85 10.01 -11.81 6.04
CA VAL A 85 8.99 -11.73 7.10
C VAL A 85 8.61 -10.28 7.34
N TRP A 86 7.31 -10.02 7.45
CA TRP A 86 6.75 -8.70 7.63
C TRP A 86 5.92 -8.66 8.90
N GLU A 87 6.23 -7.73 9.79
CA GLU A 87 5.43 -7.41 10.98
C GLU A 87 4.89 -5.99 10.83
N THR A 88 3.65 -5.77 11.23
CA THR A 88 3.03 -4.46 11.29
C THR A 88 2.93 -3.97 12.73
N LYS A 89 3.14 -2.67 12.92
CA LYS A 89 2.95 -2.02 14.21
C LYS A 89 2.28 -0.67 14.07
N ASN A 90 1.06 -0.60 14.59
CA ASN A 90 0.37 0.66 14.81
C ASN A 90 0.42 1.04 16.30
N ALA A 91 1.39 1.89 16.66
CA ALA A 91 1.59 2.33 18.03
C ALA A 91 2.07 3.79 18.07
N LYS A 92 1.72 4.50 19.15
CA LYS A 92 2.09 5.91 19.36
C LYS A 92 3.55 6.10 19.78
N ASN A 93 4.13 5.11 20.46
CA ASN A 93 5.48 5.17 21.01
C ASN A 93 6.26 3.95 20.58
N TRP A 94 7.51 4.15 20.20
CA TRP A 94 8.45 3.09 19.84
C TRP A 94 8.72 2.12 21.00
N SER A 95 8.93 0.85 20.70
CA SER A 95 9.43 -0.15 21.65
C SER A 95 10.49 -1.05 21.00
N ASN A 96 11.67 -1.11 21.63
CA ASN A 96 12.76 -2.02 21.20
C ASN A 96 12.36 -3.51 21.30
N ALA A 97 11.34 -3.85 22.09
CA ALA A 97 10.86 -5.23 22.19
C ALA A 97 10.31 -5.74 20.85
N TRP A 98 9.79 -4.86 19.98
CA TRP A 98 9.30 -5.26 18.66
C TRP A 98 10.43 -5.74 17.76
N VAL A 99 11.60 -5.11 17.86
CA VAL A 99 12.81 -5.49 17.11
C VAL A 99 13.24 -6.90 17.50
N GLN A 100 13.32 -7.16 18.81
CA GLN A 100 13.73 -8.48 19.29
C GLN A 100 12.72 -9.56 18.90
N LYS A 101 11.42 -9.31 19.10
CA LYS A 101 10.37 -10.25 18.67
C LYS A 101 10.48 -10.58 17.19
N LEU A 102 10.59 -9.57 16.32
CA LEU A 102 10.67 -9.78 14.88
C LEU A 102 11.94 -10.55 14.47
N LYS A 103 13.07 -10.35 15.16
CA LYS A 103 14.28 -11.17 14.91
C LYS A 103 14.08 -12.62 15.30
N ASP A 104 13.42 -12.87 16.43
CA ASP A 104 13.11 -14.23 16.87
C ASP A 104 12.17 -14.91 15.85
N ASP A 105 11.17 -14.18 15.35
CA ASP A 105 10.26 -14.63 14.29
C ASP A 105 10.99 -14.88 12.97
N GLN A 106 11.91 -13.98 12.58
CA GLN A 106 12.77 -14.15 11.41
C GLN A 106 13.60 -15.42 11.50
N GLN A 107 14.24 -15.66 12.65
CA GLN A 107 15.06 -16.83 12.88
C GLN A 107 14.23 -18.11 12.86
N ALA A 108 13.07 -18.11 13.51
CA ALA A 108 12.15 -19.25 13.53
C ALA A 108 11.62 -19.61 12.15
N ALA A 109 11.33 -18.60 11.31
CA ALA A 109 10.90 -18.79 9.93
C ALA A 109 12.05 -19.16 8.96
N GLY A 110 13.31 -18.98 9.37
CA GLY A 110 14.47 -19.13 8.50
C GLY A 110 14.54 -18.08 7.39
N ALA A 111 14.00 -16.88 7.65
CA ALA A 111 13.88 -15.82 6.66
C ALA A 111 15.17 -15.01 6.50
N GLU A 112 15.55 -14.73 5.25
CA GLU A 112 16.73 -13.92 4.97
C GLU A 112 16.56 -12.45 5.37
N ILE A 113 15.33 -11.93 5.34
CA ILE A 113 15.05 -10.51 5.58
C ILE A 113 13.84 -10.35 6.49
N ALA A 114 13.94 -9.42 7.45
CA ALA A 114 12.84 -9.01 8.31
C ALA A 114 12.50 -7.54 8.14
N VAL A 115 11.21 -7.23 8.06
CA VAL A 115 10.69 -5.88 7.86
C VAL A 115 9.60 -5.56 8.88
N LEU A 116 9.77 -4.45 9.59
CA LEU A 116 8.78 -3.87 10.48
C LEU A 116 8.12 -2.67 9.80
N VAL A 117 6.84 -2.80 9.49
CA VAL A 117 5.98 -1.73 8.97
C VAL A 117 5.42 -0.93 10.13
N THR A 118 5.83 0.32 10.29
CA THR A 118 5.49 1.14 11.47
C THR A 118 5.35 2.61 11.14
N THR A 119 4.50 3.33 11.88
CA THR A 119 4.36 4.78 11.82
C THR A 119 5.35 5.51 12.74
N VAL A 120 5.95 4.80 13.69
CA VAL A 120 6.90 5.34 14.68
C VAL A 120 8.26 4.69 14.55
N PHE A 121 9.31 5.50 14.53
CA PHE A 121 10.71 5.08 14.39
C PHE A 121 11.48 5.39 15.69
N PRO A 122 12.60 4.70 15.96
CA PRO A 122 13.47 5.01 17.10
C PRO A 122 13.84 6.50 17.12
N GLY A 123 13.77 7.13 18.29
CA GLY A 123 14.10 8.56 18.44
C GLY A 123 13.17 9.54 17.73
N ASN A 124 11.97 9.11 17.30
CA ASN A 124 11.01 9.90 16.51
C ASN A 124 11.58 10.39 15.16
N GLY A 125 12.41 9.57 14.51
CA GLY A 125 12.93 9.86 13.17
C GLY A 125 11.81 10.11 12.15
N GLN A 126 12.06 11.03 11.21
CA GLN A 126 11.16 11.33 10.09
C GLN A 126 11.43 10.43 8.86
N ASP A 127 12.37 9.49 8.98
CA ASP A 127 12.71 8.59 7.88
C ASP A 127 11.48 7.81 7.40
N THR A 128 11.40 7.60 6.09
CA THR A 128 10.36 6.78 5.45
C THR A 128 10.74 5.29 5.45
N PHE A 129 12.04 5.01 5.54
CA PHE A 129 12.59 3.70 5.79
C PHE A 129 13.98 3.84 6.44
N ALA A 130 14.38 2.86 7.23
CA ALA A 130 15.69 2.80 7.85
C ALA A 130 16.09 1.35 8.10
N GLN A 131 17.39 1.11 8.23
CA GLN A 131 17.87 -0.13 8.81
C GLN A 131 18.13 0.11 10.31
N HIS A 132 17.61 -0.75 11.16
CA HIS A 132 17.78 -0.65 12.61
C HIS A 132 18.06 -2.03 13.18
N ASP A 133 19.23 -2.19 13.81
CA ASP A 133 19.66 -3.44 14.44
C ASP A 133 19.50 -4.69 13.57
N GLY A 134 19.70 -4.61 12.25
CA GLY A 134 19.59 -5.78 11.36
C GLY A 134 18.18 -6.10 10.85
N ILE A 135 17.17 -5.28 11.18
CA ILE A 135 15.85 -5.33 10.54
C ILE A 135 15.60 -4.05 9.72
N TRP A 136 14.66 -4.13 8.78
CA TRP A 136 14.20 -2.97 8.02
C TRP A 136 12.99 -2.34 8.71
N LEU A 137 13.03 -1.03 8.93
CA LEU A 137 11.90 -0.23 9.37
C LEU A 137 11.33 0.48 8.16
N VAL A 138 10.02 0.37 7.93
CA VAL A 138 9.36 0.90 6.73
C VAL A 138 8.06 1.56 7.13
N ARG A 139 7.75 2.73 6.55
CA ARG A 139 6.42 3.32 6.71
C ARG A 139 5.40 2.59 5.82
N PRO A 140 4.12 2.53 6.19
CA PRO A 140 3.09 1.89 5.35
C PRO A 140 3.09 2.38 3.88
N SER A 141 3.36 3.67 3.65
CA SER A 141 3.41 4.26 2.31
C SER A 141 4.56 3.78 1.42
N THR A 142 5.62 3.19 2.00
CA THR A 142 6.84 2.77 1.30
C THR A 142 7.03 1.25 1.26
N VAL A 143 6.02 0.47 1.68
CA VAL A 143 6.05 -1.00 1.65
C VAL A 143 6.37 -1.53 0.26
N THR A 144 5.61 -1.13 -0.77
CA THR A 144 5.78 -1.63 -2.14
C THR A 144 7.16 -1.33 -2.74
N PRO A 145 7.68 -0.09 -2.73
CA PRO A 145 9.02 0.17 -3.29
C PRO A 145 10.13 -0.53 -2.52
N VAL A 146 10.04 -0.62 -1.18
CA VAL A 146 11.02 -1.36 -0.38
C VAL A 146 10.96 -2.85 -0.71
N ALA A 147 9.76 -3.44 -0.75
CA ALA A 147 9.57 -4.83 -1.11
C ALA A 147 10.17 -5.14 -2.49
N GLN A 148 9.92 -4.29 -3.50
CA GLN A 148 10.49 -4.47 -4.84
C GLN A 148 12.02 -4.48 -4.83
N ALA A 149 12.64 -3.60 -4.04
CA ALA A 149 14.09 -3.54 -3.92
C ALA A 149 14.65 -4.81 -3.22
N LEU A 150 14.07 -5.20 -2.08
CA LEU A 150 14.47 -6.40 -1.33
C LEU A 150 14.29 -7.67 -2.18
N ARG A 151 13.20 -7.77 -2.95
CA ARG A 151 12.96 -8.86 -3.92
C ARG A 151 14.05 -8.96 -4.97
N ALA A 152 14.45 -7.83 -5.57
CA ALA A 152 15.50 -7.80 -6.58
C ALA A 152 16.83 -8.33 -6.03
N ILE A 153 17.11 -8.05 -4.76
CA ILE A 153 18.33 -8.49 -4.08
C ILE A 153 18.29 -9.99 -3.77
N LEU A 154 17.17 -10.52 -3.29
CA LEU A 154 17.02 -11.98 -3.10
C LEU A 154 17.12 -12.74 -4.43
N ALA A 155 16.52 -12.19 -5.49
CA ALA A 155 16.62 -12.78 -6.83
C ALA A 155 18.07 -12.81 -7.34
N GLU A 156 18.81 -11.70 -7.21
CA GLU A 156 20.21 -11.65 -7.62
C GLU A 156 21.08 -12.55 -6.74
N SER A 157 20.86 -12.57 -5.42
CA SER A 157 21.56 -13.47 -4.50
C SER A 157 21.44 -14.93 -4.93
N GLN A 158 20.25 -15.35 -5.37
CA GLN A 158 20.02 -16.73 -5.79
C GLN A 158 20.65 -17.06 -7.12
N LYS A 159 20.60 -16.13 -8.06
CA LYS A 159 21.37 -16.23 -9.29
C LYS A 159 22.85 -16.43 -8.98
N GLN A 160 23.41 -15.67 -8.04
CA GLN A 160 24.79 -15.82 -7.60
C GLN A 160 25.04 -17.15 -6.88
N LYS A 161 24.13 -17.62 -6.01
CA LYS A 161 24.23 -18.94 -5.35
C LYS A 161 24.28 -20.08 -6.37
N VAL A 162 23.39 -20.06 -7.37
CA VAL A 162 23.38 -21.05 -8.47
C VAL A 162 24.69 -21.01 -9.27
N ILE A 163 25.19 -19.82 -9.60
CA ILE A 163 26.47 -19.65 -10.30
C ILE A 163 27.66 -20.12 -9.43
N SER A 164 27.56 -20.00 -8.11
CA SER A 164 28.65 -20.28 -7.17
C SER A 164 28.48 -21.54 -6.34
N ALA A 165 27.57 -22.45 -6.72
CA ALA A 165 27.39 -23.78 -6.15
C ALA A 165 28.65 -24.69 -6.24
N GLY A 166 29.82 -24.14 -6.56
CA GLY A 166 31.14 -24.76 -6.42
C GLY A 166 32.10 -24.07 -5.42
N ARG A 167 31.70 -23.05 -4.64
CA ARG A 167 32.55 -22.39 -3.62
C ARG A 167 31.74 -22.01 -2.37
N ASN A 168 32.06 -22.60 -1.23
CA ASN A 168 31.15 -22.79 -0.09
C ASN A 168 31.19 -21.73 1.03
N GLU A 169 31.38 -20.43 0.73
CA GLU A 169 31.64 -19.38 1.76
C GLU A 169 30.81 -18.09 1.60
N LYS A 170 29.49 -18.13 1.34
CA LYS A 170 28.75 -16.93 0.91
C LYS A 170 27.51 -16.49 1.70
N ALA A 171 27.08 -17.24 2.71
CA ALA A 171 25.88 -16.86 3.48
C ALA A 171 26.13 -15.64 4.39
N GLU A 172 27.28 -15.60 5.08
CA GLU A 172 27.62 -14.54 6.02
C GLU A 172 27.92 -13.20 5.31
N ALA A 173 28.65 -13.26 4.19
CA ALA A 173 28.93 -12.09 3.35
C ALA A 173 27.66 -11.42 2.77
N LEU A 174 26.58 -12.19 2.54
CA LEU A 174 25.30 -11.64 2.10
C LEU A 174 24.61 -10.87 3.22
N TYR A 175 24.58 -11.44 4.42
CA TYR A 175 24.03 -10.77 5.60
C TYR A 175 24.76 -9.45 5.89
N ASP A 176 26.10 -9.48 5.86
CA ASP A 176 26.93 -8.29 6.05
C ASP A 176 26.66 -7.22 4.99
N TYR A 177 26.52 -7.62 3.73
CA TYR A 177 26.18 -6.68 2.65
C TYR A 177 24.78 -6.11 2.80
N LEU A 178 23.77 -6.93 3.08
CA LEU A 178 22.39 -6.49 3.35
C LEU A 178 22.33 -5.50 4.51
N CYS A 179 23.19 -5.69 5.51
CA CYS A 179 23.27 -4.82 6.67
C CYS A 179 24.23 -3.64 6.54
N SER A 180 24.82 -3.43 5.35
CA SER A 180 25.85 -2.41 5.15
C SER A 180 25.25 -1.02 4.89
N PRO A 181 25.93 0.07 5.33
CA PRO A 181 25.53 1.43 4.99
C PRO A 181 25.44 1.69 3.48
N GLN A 182 26.31 1.06 2.68
CA GLN A 182 26.32 1.18 1.22
C GLN A 182 25.03 0.59 0.61
N PHE A 183 24.53 -0.51 1.18
CA PHE A 183 23.28 -1.11 0.76
C PHE A 183 22.08 -0.21 1.07
N ALA A 184 22.01 0.33 2.29
CA ALA A 184 20.97 1.27 2.68
C ALA A 184 20.92 2.50 1.75
N GLN A 185 22.07 3.02 1.31
CA GLN A 185 22.14 4.10 0.33
C GLN A 185 21.62 3.70 -1.06
N LYS A 186 21.92 2.48 -1.53
CA LYS A 186 21.38 1.97 -2.80
C LYS A 186 19.85 1.83 -2.75
N ILE A 187 19.33 1.28 -1.65
CA ILE A 187 17.87 1.19 -1.42
C ILE A 187 17.25 2.59 -1.39
N ARG A 188 17.91 3.56 -0.73
CA ARG A 188 17.46 4.96 -0.71
C ARG A 188 17.29 5.52 -2.12
N GLY A 189 18.30 5.35 -2.97
CA GLY A 189 18.23 5.81 -4.35
C GLY A 189 17.09 5.16 -5.15
N VAL A 190 16.79 3.88 -4.89
CA VAL A 190 15.65 3.18 -5.53
C VAL A 190 14.31 3.77 -5.06
N ILE A 191 14.17 4.05 -3.76
CA ILE A 191 12.95 4.63 -3.19
C ILE A 191 12.76 6.07 -3.67
N ASP A 192 13.81 6.88 -3.67
CA ASP A 192 13.76 8.26 -4.17
C ASP A 192 13.36 8.30 -5.65
N ALA A 193 13.90 7.39 -6.46
CA ALA A 193 13.52 7.26 -7.86
C ALA A 193 12.06 6.80 -8.04
N TYR A 194 11.59 5.86 -7.21
CA TYR A 194 10.20 5.42 -7.23
C TYR A 194 9.23 6.55 -6.84
N ASP A 195 9.52 7.29 -5.77
CA ASP A 195 8.68 8.40 -5.32
C ASP A 195 8.62 9.52 -6.37
N ALA A 196 9.74 9.83 -7.02
CA ALA A 196 9.79 10.75 -8.15
C ALA A 196 8.91 10.26 -9.32
N MET A 197 9.09 9.01 -9.77
CA MET A 197 8.29 8.45 -10.86
C MET A 197 6.79 8.40 -10.54
N LYS A 198 6.43 8.10 -9.29
CA LYS A 198 5.04 8.10 -8.84
C LYS A 198 4.45 9.51 -8.85
N ALA A 199 5.22 10.51 -8.42
CA ALA A 199 4.79 11.91 -8.46
C ALA A 199 4.58 12.40 -9.91
N ASP A 200 5.51 12.06 -10.81
CA ASP A 200 5.40 12.39 -12.24
C ASP A 200 4.16 11.74 -12.87
N LEU A 201 3.94 10.45 -12.61
CA LEU A 201 2.76 9.75 -13.11
C LEU A 201 1.44 10.39 -12.64
N GLU A 202 1.36 10.79 -11.36
CA GLU A 202 0.17 11.46 -10.85
C GLU A 202 -0.02 12.88 -11.43
N ALA A 203 1.07 13.58 -11.73
CA ALA A 203 1.01 14.85 -12.44
C ALA A 203 0.51 14.67 -13.88
N GLU A 204 1.02 13.66 -14.59
CA GLU A 204 0.59 13.29 -15.94
C GLU A 204 -0.89 12.91 -15.99
N LYS A 205 -1.35 12.05 -15.07
CA LYS A 205 -2.78 11.69 -14.97
C LYS A 205 -3.67 12.92 -14.81
N LYS A 206 -3.31 13.85 -13.94
CA LYS A 206 -4.06 15.10 -13.72
C LYS A 206 -4.06 15.99 -14.97
N ALA A 207 -2.91 16.11 -15.64
CA ALA A 207 -2.82 16.87 -16.88
C ALA A 207 -3.67 16.24 -17.99
N MET A 208 -3.62 14.92 -18.12
CA MET A 208 -4.36 14.18 -19.14
C MET A 208 -5.87 14.21 -18.90
N ALA A 209 -6.33 14.09 -17.64
CA ALA A 209 -7.73 14.25 -17.29
C ALA A 209 -8.29 15.63 -17.69
N ARG A 210 -7.51 16.70 -17.52
CA ARG A 210 -7.88 18.04 -18.00
C ARG A 210 -7.95 18.10 -19.52
N LEU A 211 -7.01 17.46 -20.20
CA LEU A 211 -6.97 17.42 -21.67
C LEU A 211 -8.16 16.64 -22.24
N TRP A 212 -8.50 15.49 -21.66
CA TRP A 212 -9.68 14.71 -22.04
C TRP A 212 -10.95 15.53 -21.90
N LYS A 213 -11.19 16.14 -20.73
CA LYS A 213 -12.38 16.98 -20.52
C LYS A 213 -12.47 18.14 -21.52
N LYS A 214 -11.33 18.73 -21.89
CA LYS A 214 -11.29 19.77 -22.93
C LYS A 214 -11.67 19.21 -24.31
N ARG A 215 -11.15 18.03 -24.68
CA ARG A 215 -11.44 17.38 -25.97
C ARG A 215 -12.88 16.89 -26.05
N GLU A 216 -13.42 16.32 -24.97
CA GLU A 216 -14.84 15.96 -24.86
C GLU A 216 -15.73 17.16 -25.15
N GLY A 217 -15.50 18.30 -24.49
CA GLY A 217 -16.28 19.51 -24.75
C GLY A 217 -16.12 20.06 -26.18
N GLN A 218 -14.96 19.84 -26.82
CA GLN A 218 -14.78 20.18 -28.24
C GLN A 218 -15.59 19.27 -29.15
N LEU A 219 -15.59 17.96 -28.89
CA LEU A 219 -16.37 16.97 -29.62
C LEU A 219 -17.86 17.25 -29.47
N GLU A 220 -18.35 17.47 -28.25
CA GLU A 220 -19.74 17.84 -27.98
C GLU A 220 -20.19 19.09 -28.75
N ARG A 221 -19.34 20.13 -28.79
CA ARG A 221 -19.64 21.36 -29.54
C ARG A 221 -19.72 21.10 -31.05
N ILE A 222 -18.82 20.29 -31.59
CA ILE A 222 -18.86 19.91 -33.02
C ILE A 222 -20.15 19.15 -33.32
N THR A 223 -20.50 18.15 -32.50
CA THR A 223 -21.74 17.38 -32.63
C THR A 223 -22.97 18.29 -32.56
N SER A 224 -23.02 19.19 -31.58
CA SER A 224 -24.14 20.13 -31.42
C SER A 224 -24.26 21.08 -32.62
N ASN A 225 -23.15 21.55 -33.19
CA ASN A 225 -23.18 22.40 -34.38
C ASN A 225 -23.72 21.63 -35.59
N ILE A 226 -23.30 20.38 -35.79
CA ILE A 226 -23.76 19.53 -36.90
C ILE A 226 -25.27 19.27 -36.77
N VAL A 227 -25.75 18.90 -35.58
CA VAL A 227 -27.18 18.70 -35.30
C VAL A 227 -27.97 20.00 -35.53
N GLY A 228 -27.44 21.15 -35.07
CA GLY A 228 -28.05 22.45 -35.29
C GLY A 228 -28.18 22.79 -36.79
N MET A 229 -27.11 22.60 -37.57
CA MET A 229 -27.12 22.81 -39.02
C MET A 229 -28.12 21.91 -39.74
N ALA A 230 -28.23 20.64 -39.34
CA ALA A 230 -29.23 19.73 -39.90
C ALA A 230 -30.66 20.22 -39.62
N GLY A 231 -30.94 20.69 -38.39
CA GLY A 231 -32.22 21.29 -38.03
C GLY A 231 -32.54 22.58 -38.78
N GLU A 232 -31.56 23.46 -38.98
CA GLU A 232 -31.71 24.69 -39.78
C GLU A 232 -32.03 24.37 -41.24
N LEU A 233 -31.32 23.42 -41.86
CA LEU A 233 -31.57 22.98 -43.24
C LEU A 233 -32.94 22.34 -43.41
N GLN A 234 -33.38 21.52 -42.44
CA GLN A 234 -34.73 20.94 -42.41
C GLN A 234 -35.81 22.02 -42.30
N GLY A 235 -35.57 23.11 -41.58
CA GLY A 235 -36.49 24.24 -41.46
C GLY A 235 -36.62 25.07 -42.75
N ILE A 236 -35.57 25.10 -43.59
CA ILE A 236 -35.52 25.90 -44.83
C ILE A 236 -36.01 25.10 -46.05
N SER A 237 -35.94 23.76 -46.02
CA SER A 237 -36.29 22.89 -47.14
C SER A 237 -37.23 21.75 -46.72
N HIS A 238 -38.45 21.73 -47.26
CA HIS A 238 -39.37 20.58 -47.13
C HIS A 238 -38.92 19.34 -47.96
N GLU A 239 -37.92 19.47 -48.85
CA GLU A 239 -37.53 18.44 -49.83
C GLU A 239 -36.14 17.80 -49.60
N SER A 240 -35.33 18.29 -48.65
CA SER A 240 -33.94 17.82 -48.45
C SER A 240 -33.77 16.74 -47.37
N LEU A 241 -34.87 16.24 -46.79
CA LEU A 241 -34.90 15.36 -45.62
C LEU A 241 -34.05 14.07 -45.78
N ALA A 242 -34.05 13.45 -46.96
CA ALA A 242 -33.41 12.14 -47.16
C ALA A 242 -31.87 12.17 -47.20
N GLN A 243 -31.24 13.34 -47.39
CA GLN A 243 -29.78 13.44 -47.52
C GLN A 243 -29.07 13.87 -46.21
N LEU A 244 -29.80 14.32 -45.19
CA LEU A 244 -29.23 14.78 -43.92
C LEU A 244 -29.14 13.68 -42.86
N ASP A 245 -30.06 12.71 -42.88
CA ASP A 245 -30.02 11.54 -41.98
C ASP A 245 -28.73 10.72 -42.16
N SER A 246 -28.13 10.72 -43.35
CA SER A 246 -26.85 10.05 -43.63
C SER A 246 -25.62 10.83 -43.15
N ILE A 247 -25.73 12.14 -42.91
CA ILE A 247 -24.64 13.00 -42.41
C ILE A 247 -24.68 13.08 -40.87
N ALA A 248 -25.87 13.04 -40.27
CA ALA A 248 -26.03 12.94 -38.82
C ALA A 248 -25.60 11.58 -38.25
N ALA A 249 -25.58 10.54 -39.09
CA ALA A 249 -24.96 9.26 -38.81
C ALA A 249 -23.42 9.36 -38.87
N PHE A 250 -22.82 10.15 -37.98
CA PHE A 250 -21.42 9.92 -37.65
C PHE A 250 -21.32 8.51 -37.07
N PRO A 251 -20.42 7.64 -37.59
CA PRO A 251 -20.21 6.34 -36.99
C PRO A 251 -19.58 6.58 -35.62
N LEU A 252 -20.40 6.52 -34.57
CA LEU A 252 -19.91 6.18 -33.25
C LEU A 252 -19.25 4.82 -33.45
N ALA A 253 -17.93 4.77 -33.27
CA ALA A 253 -17.16 3.55 -33.40
C ALA A 253 -17.91 2.43 -32.67
N GLU A 254 -18.28 1.39 -33.41
CA GLU A 254 -18.85 0.18 -32.85
C GLU A 254 -17.91 -0.26 -31.72
N GLU A 255 -18.44 -0.33 -30.49
CA GLU A 255 -17.74 -0.99 -29.40
C GLU A 255 -17.58 -2.44 -29.84
N GLU A 256 -16.39 -2.79 -30.34
CA GLU A 256 -15.99 -4.18 -30.45
C GLU A 256 -16.02 -4.77 -29.04
N GLU A 257 -17.10 -5.50 -28.72
CA GLU A 257 -17.11 -6.48 -27.64
C GLU A 257 -15.97 -7.47 -27.92
N ILE A 258 -14.86 -7.29 -27.21
CA ILE A 258 -13.79 -8.27 -27.18
C ILE A 258 -14.28 -9.40 -26.25
N GLU A 259 -14.70 -10.52 -26.85
CA GLU A 259 -14.89 -11.82 -26.18
C GLU A 259 -13.61 -12.32 -25.48
#